data_AF-A0A954M0U1-F1
#
_entry.id   AF-A0A954M0U1-F1
#
_cell.length_a   1.000
_cell.length_b   1.000
_cell.length_c   1.000
_cell.angle_alpha   90.00
_cell.angle_beta   90.00
_cell.angle_gamma   90.00
#
_symmetry.space_group_name_H-M   'P 1'
#
loop_
_entity.id
_entity.type
_entity.pdbx_description
1 polymer ?
#
loop_
_entity_poly.entity_id
_entity_poly.type
_entity_poly.pdbx_seq_one_letter_code
_entity_poly.pdbx_strand_id
1 'polypeptide(L)'
;MAYGLTFSERFFLTGDPDDMERSERPKCVYQALLSMRQETWDQMARDVFGCDPARLDPFTVLEQVRETDTCSNLDSPVQVWIDAEGWYDVLVYDEPDESRDSNLEWWHGVQE
;
A
#
# COMPACT_ATOMS: atom_id res chain seq x y z
N MET A 1 26.71 -8.07 6.44
CA MET A 1 25.52 -8.47 5.65
C MET A 1 24.41 -7.56 6.07
N ALA A 2 24.16 -6.47 5.32
CA ALA A 2 23.01 -5.64 5.57
C ALA A 2 21.81 -6.44 5.05
N TYR A 3 20.96 -6.92 5.95
CA TYR A 3 19.63 -7.41 5.57
C TYR A 3 18.89 -6.18 5.06
N GLY A 4 18.97 -5.91 3.76
CA GLY A 4 18.15 -4.89 3.13
C GLY A 4 16.71 -5.28 3.39
N LEU A 5 16.02 -4.51 4.23
CA LEU A 5 14.60 -4.68 4.50
C LEU A 5 13.83 -4.13 3.30
N THR A 6 14.01 -4.76 2.14
CA THR A 6 13.27 -4.43 0.92
C THR A 6 11.88 -5.03 1.03
N PHE A 7 10.86 -4.33 0.54
CA PHE A 7 9.51 -4.87 0.53
C PHE A 7 9.43 -6.19 -0.24
N SER A 8 8.61 -7.12 0.25
CA SER A 8 8.39 -8.39 -0.45
C SER A 8 7.59 -8.17 -1.73
N GLU A 9 7.80 -8.97 -2.78
CA GLU A 9 7.06 -8.84 -4.06
C GLU A 9 5.53 -8.83 -3.88
N ARG A 10 5.04 -9.57 -2.89
CA ARG A 10 3.62 -9.66 -2.49
C ARG A 10 3.05 -8.31 -2.03
N PHE A 11 3.87 -7.50 -1.38
CA PHE A 11 3.50 -6.16 -0.92
C PHE A 11 3.26 -5.20 -2.10
N PHE A 12 3.99 -5.40 -3.20
CA PHE A 12 3.76 -4.64 -4.43
C PHE A 12 2.53 -5.16 -5.18
N LEU A 13 2.41 -6.48 -5.32
CA LEU A 13 1.34 -7.14 -6.06
C LEU A 13 0.95 -8.46 -5.38
N THR A 14 -0.27 -8.53 -4.86
CA THR A 14 -0.84 -9.77 -4.31
C THR A 14 -1.78 -10.39 -5.35
N GLY A 15 -1.28 -11.37 -6.11
CA GLY A 15 -2.08 -12.12 -7.09
C GLY A 15 -2.02 -11.55 -8.50
N ASP A 16 -3.09 -11.77 -9.27
CA ASP A 16 -3.18 -11.35 -10.66
C ASP A 16 -3.66 -9.89 -10.75
N PRO A 17 -2.94 -9.00 -11.46
CA PRO A 17 -3.29 -7.59 -11.56
C PRO A 17 -4.62 -7.34 -12.29
N ASP A 18 -5.01 -8.23 -13.21
CA ASP A 18 -6.22 -8.07 -14.03
C ASP A 18 -7.51 -8.39 -13.26
N ASP A 19 -7.44 -9.31 -12.29
CA ASP A 19 -8.57 -9.70 -11.42
C ASP A 19 -8.75 -8.76 -10.22
N MET A 20 -7.92 -7.73 -10.09
CA MET A 20 -7.79 -6.96 -8.86
C MET A 20 -8.68 -5.72 -8.85
N GLU A 21 -9.65 -5.69 -7.94
CA GLU A 21 -10.60 -4.58 -7.83
C GLU A 21 -10.11 -3.47 -6.90
N ARG A 22 -10.65 -2.25 -7.12
CA ARG A 22 -10.44 -1.11 -6.22
C ARG A 22 -10.99 -1.43 -4.82
N SER A 23 -10.23 -1.06 -3.80
CA SER A 23 -10.59 -1.31 -2.41
C SER A 23 -10.23 -0.09 -1.56
N GLU A 24 -11.06 0.21 -0.57
CA GLU A 24 -10.78 1.26 0.43
C GLU A 24 -9.65 0.86 1.39
N ARG A 25 -9.38 -0.45 1.49
CA ARG A 25 -8.28 -1.03 2.29
C ARG A 25 -7.40 -1.87 1.36
N PRO A 26 -6.59 -1.22 0.51
CA PRO A 26 -5.73 -1.95 -0.42
C PRO A 26 -4.69 -2.76 0.34
N LYS A 27 -4.51 -4.02 -0.05
CA LYS A 27 -3.56 -4.95 0.57
C LYS A 27 -2.17 -4.92 -0.07
N CYS A 28 -2.05 -4.24 -1.21
CA CYS A 28 -0.79 -4.09 -1.92
C CYS A 28 -0.71 -2.72 -2.60
N VAL A 29 0.50 -2.30 -2.96
CA VAL A 29 0.77 -1.02 -3.64
C VAL A 29 -0.03 -0.90 -4.93
N TYR A 30 -0.06 -1.96 -5.76
CA TYR A 30 -0.81 -1.94 -7.02
C TYR A 30 -2.30 -1.63 -6.78
N GLN A 31 -2.90 -2.19 -5.73
CA GLN A 31 -4.32 -1.97 -5.42
C GLN A 31 -4.57 -0.57 -4.86
N ALA A 32 -3.61 -0.05 -4.10
CA ALA A 32 -3.65 1.31 -3.60
C ALA A 32 -3.60 2.32 -4.75
N LEU A 33 -2.76 2.07 -5.75
CA LEU A 33 -2.70 2.88 -6.98
C LEU A 33 -4.02 2.85 -7.76
N LEU A 34 -4.64 1.66 -7.92
CA LEU A 34 -5.94 1.55 -8.59
C LEU A 34 -7.06 2.32 -7.86
N SER A 35 -6.96 2.39 -6.53
CA SER A 35 -7.93 3.04 -5.64
C SER A 35 -7.63 4.51 -5.39
N MET A 36 -6.50 5.01 -5.91
CA MET A 36 -6.10 6.41 -5.79
C MET A 36 -7.06 7.32 -6.56
N ARG A 37 -7.23 8.56 -6.07
CA ARG A 37 -8.01 9.57 -6.78
C ARG A 37 -7.33 9.94 -8.09
N GLN A 38 -8.14 10.09 -9.13
CA GLN A 38 -7.65 10.45 -10.46
C GLN A 38 -6.95 11.81 -10.48
N GLU A 39 -7.38 12.77 -9.65
CA GLU A 39 -6.71 14.07 -9.50
C GLU A 39 -5.26 13.92 -8.98
N THR A 40 -5.07 13.08 -7.97
CA THR A 40 -3.74 12.79 -7.41
C THR A 40 -2.86 12.08 -8.42
N TRP A 41 -3.43 11.12 -9.16
CA TRP A 41 -2.76 10.43 -10.26
C TRP A 41 -2.33 11.41 -11.36
N ASP A 42 -3.22 12.30 -11.79
CA ASP A 42 -2.96 13.33 -12.80
C ASP A 42 -1.80 14.25 -12.40
N GLN A 43 -1.78 14.64 -11.13
CA GLN A 43 -0.76 15.54 -10.60
C GLN A 43 0.59 14.82 -10.46
N MET A 44 0.59 13.61 -9.88
CA MET A 44 1.78 12.75 -9.77
C MET A 44 2.41 12.45 -11.14
N ALA A 45 1.59 12.13 -12.16
CA ALA A 45 2.10 11.83 -13.50
C ALA A 45 2.88 13.01 -14.11
N ARG A 46 2.41 14.23 -13.88
CA ARG A 46 3.05 15.44 -14.40
C ARG A 46 4.25 15.87 -13.57
N ASP A 47 4.17 15.70 -12.26
CA ASP A 47 5.15 16.21 -11.31
C ASP A 47 6.35 15.25 -11.17
N VAL A 48 6.08 13.94 -11.02
CA VAL A 48 7.09 12.89 -10.84
C VAL A 48 7.60 12.37 -12.17
N PHE A 49 6.68 12.04 -13.10
CA PHE A 49 7.04 11.38 -14.37
C PHE A 49 7.14 12.33 -15.56
N GLY A 50 6.70 13.59 -15.40
CA GLY A 50 6.71 14.57 -16.50
C GLY A 50 5.88 14.14 -17.72
N CYS A 51 4.91 13.24 -17.55
CA CYS A 51 4.15 12.64 -18.65
C CYS A 51 2.65 12.88 -18.52
N ASP A 52 1.93 12.57 -19.60
CA ASP A 52 0.48 12.70 -19.61
C ASP A 52 -0.14 11.56 -18.78
N PRO A 53 -1.06 11.84 -17.84
CA PRO A 53 -1.60 10.81 -16.94
C PRO A 53 -2.39 9.72 -17.64
N ALA A 54 -2.95 10.00 -18.82
CA ALA A 54 -3.56 9.00 -19.68
C ALA A 54 -2.57 8.02 -20.31
N ARG A 55 -1.27 8.34 -20.25
CA ARG A 55 -0.16 7.52 -20.76
C ARG A 55 0.70 6.94 -19.65
N LEU A 56 0.39 7.22 -18.39
CA LEU A 56 1.09 6.66 -17.25
C LEU A 56 0.52 5.28 -16.95
N ASP A 57 1.38 4.28 -16.90
CA ASP A 57 1.00 2.92 -16.52
C ASP A 57 1.19 2.72 -15.01
N PRO A 58 0.25 2.04 -14.31
CA PRO A 58 0.39 1.70 -12.89
C PRO A 58 1.62 0.86 -12.59
N PHE A 59 2.08 0.06 -13.57
CA PHE A 59 3.33 -0.68 -13.46
C PHE A 59 4.55 0.24 -13.39
N THR A 60 4.59 1.34 -14.15
CA THR A 60 5.68 2.31 -14.08
C THR A 60 5.75 2.96 -12.71
N VAL A 61 4.60 3.31 -12.14
CA VAL A 61 4.55 3.86 -10.76
C VAL A 61 5.00 2.82 -9.74
N LEU A 62 4.60 1.56 -9.94
CA LEU A 62 5.02 0.46 -9.07
C LEU A 62 6.52 0.19 -9.13
N GLU A 63 7.14 0.30 -10.32
CA GLU A 63 8.60 0.25 -10.46
C GLU A 63 9.28 1.43 -9.76
N GLN A 64 8.74 2.64 -9.88
CA GLN A 64 9.25 3.81 -9.18
C GLN A 64 9.20 3.63 -7.65
N VAL A 65 8.12 3.06 -7.11
CA VAL A 65 8.02 2.75 -5.67
C VAL A 65 9.05 1.69 -5.26
N ARG A 66 9.31 0.69 -6.11
CA ARG A 66 10.36 -0.31 -5.89
C ARG A 66 11.76 0.30 -5.87
N GLU A 67 12.01 1.28 -6.72
CA GLU A 67 13.29 2.00 -6.74
C GLU A 67 13.44 2.95 -5.54
N THR A 68 12.33 3.57 -5.13
CA THR A 68 12.31 4.48 -3.98
C THR A 68 12.49 3.73 -2.67
N ASP A 69 11.93 2.52 -2.55
CA ASP A 69 12.03 1.59 -1.40
C ASP A 69 11.90 2.31 -0.03
N THR A 70 11.07 3.35 0.03
CA THR A 70 10.93 4.21 1.20
C THR A 70 9.51 4.16 1.74
N CYS A 71 9.39 3.98 3.05
CA CYS A 71 8.13 4.12 3.78
C CYS A 71 8.29 5.08 4.96
N SER A 72 7.20 5.72 5.32
CA SER A 72 7.16 6.58 6.50
C SER A 72 6.98 5.79 7.79
N ASN A 73 6.40 4.58 7.72
CA ASN A 73 6.11 3.78 8.90
C ASN A 73 6.07 2.29 8.57
N LEU A 74 6.32 1.45 9.57
CA LEU A 74 6.24 -0.01 9.48
C LEU A 74 4.98 -0.59 10.14
N ASP A 75 4.15 0.27 10.74
CA ASP A 75 2.86 -0.12 11.35
C ASP A 75 1.73 0.01 10.31
N SER A 76 0.69 -0.81 10.44
CA SER A 76 -0.42 -0.86 9.48
C SER A 76 -1.43 0.27 9.76
N PRO A 77 -1.83 1.07 8.75
CA PRO A 77 -1.42 1.00 7.34
C PRO A 77 0.01 1.52 7.10
N VAL A 78 0.77 0.76 6.31
CA VAL A 78 2.11 1.11 5.86
C VAL A 78 2.00 2.23 4.84
N GLN A 79 2.55 3.40 5.17
CA GLN A 79 2.62 4.54 4.26
C GLN A 79 3.88 4.44 3.42
N VAL A 80 3.71 4.19 2.12
CA VAL A 80 4.78 3.97 1.15
C VAL A 80 4.90 5.21 0.26
N TRP A 81 6.11 5.71 0.10
CA TRP A 81 6.36 6.89 -0.72
C TRP A 81 6.60 6.49 -2.17
N ILE A 82 5.95 7.22 -3.08
CA ILE A 82 6.11 7.03 -4.52
C ILE A 82 7.30 7.84 -5.03
N ASP A 83 7.51 9.03 -4.47
CA ASP A 83 8.64 9.89 -4.78
C ASP A 83 9.58 10.02 -3.58
N ALA A 84 10.84 10.35 -3.87
CA ALA A 84 11.88 10.48 -2.84
C ALA A 84 11.72 11.73 -1.95
N GLU A 85 10.91 12.71 -2.37
CA GLU A 85 10.64 13.92 -1.61
C GLU A 85 9.47 13.73 -0.61
N GLY A 86 8.69 12.66 -0.76
CA GLY A 86 7.57 12.30 0.11
C GLY A 86 6.30 13.13 -0.14
N TRP A 87 6.09 13.63 -1.36
CA TRP A 87 4.89 14.39 -1.72
C TRP A 87 3.69 13.50 -2.02
N TYR A 88 3.94 12.31 -2.57
CA TYR A 88 2.95 11.34 -2.98
C TYR A 88 3.19 10.03 -2.23
N ASP A 89 2.14 9.56 -1.55
CA ASP A 89 2.18 8.31 -0.81
C ASP A 89 0.95 7.45 -1.08
N VAL A 90 1.10 6.15 -0.80
CA VAL A 90 0.01 5.18 -0.76
C VAL A 90 -0.01 4.46 0.57
N LEU A 91 -1.21 4.20 1.06
CA LEU A 91 -1.44 3.43 2.27
C LEU A 91 -1.70 1.98 1.89
N VAL A 92 -0.91 1.06 2.42
CA VAL A 92 -1.08 -0.39 2.25
C VAL A 92 -1.46 -0.99 3.60
N TYR A 93 -2.60 -1.66 3.64
CA TYR A 93 -3.12 -2.29 4.86
C TYR A 93 -2.66 -3.74 4.92
N ASP A 94 -2.19 -4.15 6.10
CA ASP A 94 -2.03 -5.57 6.40
C ASP A 94 -3.39 -6.27 6.41
N GLU A 95 -3.40 -7.59 6.21
CA GLU A 95 -4.63 -8.35 6.37
C GLU A 95 -5.15 -8.11 7.80
N PRO A 96 -6.48 -7.93 7.99
CA PRO A 96 -6.99 -7.91 9.34
C PRO A 96 -6.57 -9.23 9.98
N ASP A 97 -5.67 -9.15 10.95
CA ASP A 97 -5.40 -10.27 11.85
C ASP A 97 -6.71 -10.51 12.60
N GLU A 98 -7.57 -11.36 12.04
CA GLU A 98 -8.82 -11.83 12.66
C GLU A 98 -8.54 -12.54 14.00
N SER A 99 -7.26 -12.72 14.37
CA SER A 99 -6.79 -13.29 15.62
C SER A 99 -6.97 -12.38 16.86
N ARG A 100 -7.43 -11.13 16.72
CA ARG A 100 -7.60 -10.19 17.87
C ARG A 100 -9.04 -9.91 18.31
N ASP A 101 -10.04 -10.67 17.84
CA ASP A 101 -11.43 -10.54 18.30
C ASP A 101 -12.03 -11.85 18.84
N SER A 102 -11.24 -12.66 19.56
CA SER A 102 -11.76 -13.89 20.19
C SER A 102 -11.22 -14.18 21.59
N ASN A 103 -10.68 -13.19 22.31
CA ASN A 103 -10.16 -13.44 23.66
C ASN A 103 -10.46 -12.35 24.71
N LEU A 104 -11.71 -11.87 24.75
CA LEU A 104 -12.23 -11.04 25.84
C LEU A 104 -13.56 -11.54 26.45
N GLU A 105 -13.89 -12.82 26.27
CA GLU A 105 -14.98 -13.50 27.01
C GLU A 105 -14.48 -14.50 28.07
N TRP A 106 -13.31 -14.24 28.65
CA TRP A 106 -12.92 -14.91 29.91
C TRP A 106 -12.80 -13.84 30.99
N TRP A 107 -13.39 -14.13 32.16
CA TRP A 107 -13.41 -13.35 33.41
C TRP A 107 -14.62 -12.42 33.66
N HIS A 108 -15.81 -13.00 33.77
CA HIS A 108 -16.68 -12.74 34.93
C HIS A 108 -17.29 -14.12 35.29
N GLY A 109 -16.84 -14.80 36.33
CA GLY A 109 -16.98 -14.34 37.70
C GLY A 109 -18.07 -15.18 38.32
N VAL A 110 -17.65 -16.27 38.97
CA VAL A 110 -18.44 -17.09 39.89
C VAL A 110 -19.29 -16.22 40.80
N GLN A 111 -20.61 -16.50 40.86
CA GLN A 111 -21.58 -16.34 41.96
C GLN A 111 -23.00 -16.36 41.34
N GLU A 112 -24.02 -17.09 41.82
CA GLU A 112 -24.35 -17.70 43.13
C GLU A 112 -25.15 -19.00 42.92
#